data_AF-A0A2D5ECB6-F1
#
_entry.id   AF-A0A2D5ECB6-F1
#
_cell.length_a   1.000
_cell.length_b   1.000
_cell.length_c   1.000
_cell.angle_alpha   90.00
_cell.angle_beta   90.00
_cell.angle_gamma   90.00
#
_symmetry.space_group_name_H-M   'P 1'
#
loop_
_entity.id
_entity.type
_entity.pdbx_description
1 polymer ?
#
loop_
_entity_poly.entity_id
_entity_poly.type
_entity_poly.pdbx_seq_one_letter_code
_entity_poly.pdbx_strand_id
1 'polypeptide(L)'
;MNTQGLQAGKSLATGRFASGAVALAIVLASAPLGQALAQEQTSAEEAFASSRHWASQIRSYASKSLNSDEALSVAAIPLNGPGIEQYVNADTLMSPGSIMKLVTTYAALELLGPTHHWKTDFLTDGMMVGDSLKGNLYVRFGGDPKLTLERLWSTLRELKSMGINRIEGDLVLDGSYFRVDGGFPAFEDNGDNPHAPFLVEPSGYLTNLNLLHFQVRADERGTQAWTTPDLGEVSIDNRVTALPEGPCPARSRFDWEPVFHENHQVTVRVTGQLPQGCRSTTYLSLLPQKRYSASVIRSVLSEMGIIVSGGDRFEGTPEDARLIMRTTSPDLVSMVRDINKWSSNVMARQMLLTIGAEFRKEDDKDDRVAGIRTVYEWLENKGINTAGMVIDNGAGLTRHGRITARQGAQILQQAWDSPYASDLMASMPIIAMDGTMARRLRNTGMDGEGRIKTGYLENVRSIAGFTRDDNNTTWAIVGMVNNDPAWNGQAVLDRVLYSLHFRPPVGMTLSRSADENPASSIQ
;
A
#
# COMPACT_ATOMS: atom_id res chain seq x y z
N MET A 1 18.03 50.95 -8.18
CA MET A 1 18.47 51.19 -6.79
C MET A 1 19.17 49.92 -6.35
N ASN A 2 20.50 49.80 -6.57
CA ASN A 2 21.58 50.21 -5.64
C ASN A 2 21.31 49.69 -4.23
N THR A 3 22.16 48.85 -3.62
CA THR A 3 23.62 48.97 -3.52
C THR A 3 24.37 47.64 -3.34
N GLN A 4 25.59 47.63 -3.87
CA GLN A 4 26.68 46.67 -3.66
C GLN A 4 27.50 46.97 -2.39
N GLY A 5 28.25 45.95 -1.95
CA GLY A 5 29.67 46.09 -1.55
C GLY A 5 29.99 46.07 -0.05
N LEU A 6 31.21 45.77 0.41
CA LEU A 6 32.37 45.01 -0.06
C LEU A 6 33.44 45.13 1.06
N GLN A 7 34.42 44.22 1.08
CA GLN A 7 35.74 44.26 1.76
C GLN A 7 35.79 43.89 3.26
N ALA A 8 36.56 42.89 3.73
CA ALA A 8 37.95 42.44 3.51
C ALA A 8 39.00 43.21 4.33
N GLY A 9 39.74 42.49 5.17
CA GLY A 9 40.94 42.95 5.87
C GLY A 9 41.78 41.78 6.37
N LYS A 10 42.93 41.56 5.72
CA LYS A 10 44.02 40.64 6.12
C LYS A 10 45.02 41.37 7.03
N SER A 11 45.77 40.62 7.84
CA SER A 11 47.26 40.61 7.85
C SER A 11 47.94 40.63 9.24
N LEU A 12 48.53 39.48 9.59
CA LEU A 12 49.93 39.21 10.02
C LEU A 12 50.68 40.08 11.07
N ALA A 13 51.20 39.33 12.05
CA ALA A 13 52.63 39.17 12.41
C ALA A 13 53.21 39.88 13.66
N THR A 14 53.68 38.99 14.58
CA THR A 14 54.97 38.96 15.31
C THR A 14 55.36 40.06 16.29
N GLY A 15 55.63 39.63 17.53
CA GLY A 15 56.50 40.30 18.51
C GLY A 15 56.92 39.29 19.59
N ARG A 16 58.22 39.20 19.87
CA ARG A 16 58.90 38.12 20.62
C ARG A 16 59.55 38.72 21.89
N PHE A 17 59.59 37.91 22.95
CA PHE A 17 60.44 37.92 24.16
C PHE A 17 60.20 38.95 25.29
N ALA A 18 59.81 38.42 26.46
CA ALA A 18 60.51 38.65 27.72
C ALA A 18 60.30 37.46 28.67
N SER A 19 61.42 36.99 29.24
CA SER A 19 61.55 35.82 30.10
C SER A 19 61.04 36.09 31.52
N GLY A 20 60.29 35.15 32.08
CA GLY A 20 59.94 35.12 33.49
C GLY A 20 59.69 33.68 33.93
N ALA A 21 60.67 33.07 34.59
CA ALA A 21 60.56 31.75 35.17
C ALA A 21 59.53 31.78 36.32
N VAL A 22 58.45 31.01 36.19
CA VAL A 22 57.56 30.67 37.29
C VAL A 22 57.51 29.15 37.39
N ALA A 23 57.82 28.68 38.59
CA ALA A 23 58.00 27.28 38.93
C ALA A 23 56.75 26.44 38.60
N LEU A 24 57.03 25.28 38.03
CA LEU A 24 56.10 24.23 37.68
C LEU A 24 55.61 23.52 38.96
N ALA A 25 54.33 23.67 39.30
CA ALA A 25 53.64 22.76 40.21
C ALA A 25 52.61 21.97 39.40
N ILE A 26 53.05 20.85 38.84
CA ILE A 26 52.13 19.84 38.28
C ILE A 26 51.49 19.13 39.47
N VAL A 27 50.24 19.46 39.77
CA VAL A 27 49.36 18.54 40.49
C VAL A 27 48.87 17.52 39.47
N LEU A 28 49.42 16.32 39.52
CA LEU A 28 48.86 15.15 38.86
C LEU A 28 47.51 14.84 39.53
N ALA A 29 46.44 15.43 39.02
CA ALA A 29 45.10 14.88 39.25
C ALA A 29 44.96 13.64 38.37
N SER A 30 45.28 12.47 38.95
CA SER A 30 44.90 11.18 38.40
C SER A 30 43.37 11.06 38.41
N ALA A 31 42.71 11.52 37.34
CA ALA A 31 41.33 11.15 37.08
C ALA A 31 41.31 9.66 36.65
N PRO A 32 40.43 8.81 37.21
CA PRO A 32 40.47 7.38 36.94
C PRO A 32 39.89 7.12 35.55
N LEU A 33 40.76 6.87 34.57
CA LEU A 33 40.39 6.27 33.28
C LEU A 33 39.60 4.94 33.45
N GLY A 34 39.70 4.28 34.60
CA GLY A 34 38.94 3.09 34.93
C GLY A 34 37.46 3.32 35.26
N GLN A 35 37.04 4.52 35.70
CA GLN A 35 35.63 4.77 36.02
C GLN A 35 34.79 5.03 34.77
N ALA A 36 35.34 5.74 33.77
CA ALA A 36 34.62 5.97 32.51
C ALA A 36 34.41 4.65 31.72
N LEU A 37 35.42 3.78 31.66
CA LEU A 37 35.32 2.46 31.02
C LEU A 37 34.40 1.51 31.80
N ALA A 38 34.42 1.53 33.14
CA ALA A 38 33.53 0.70 33.96
C ALA A 38 32.06 1.18 33.88
N GLN A 39 31.84 2.48 33.72
CA GLN A 39 30.50 3.08 33.60
C GLN A 39 29.91 2.88 32.18
N GLU A 40 30.74 2.89 31.14
CA GLU A 40 30.35 2.42 29.79
C GLU A 40 30.05 0.91 29.77
N GLN A 41 30.84 0.07 30.45
CA GLN A 41 30.57 -1.37 30.53
C GLN A 41 29.29 -1.71 31.31
N THR A 42 29.04 -1.07 32.46
CA THR A 42 27.82 -1.31 33.25
C THR A 42 26.57 -0.79 32.55
N SER A 43 26.61 0.40 31.92
CA SER A 43 25.49 0.91 31.13
C SER A 43 25.17 0.03 29.90
N ALA A 44 26.20 -0.52 29.25
CA ALA A 44 26.03 -1.48 28.16
C ALA A 44 25.44 -2.82 28.64
N GLU A 45 25.85 -3.33 29.80
CA GLU A 45 25.31 -4.56 30.40
C GLU A 45 23.84 -4.40 30.84
N GLU A 46 23.48 -3.27 31.44
CA GLU A 46 22.10 -2.98 31.85
C GLU A 46 21.17 -2.74 30.64
N ALA A 47 21.65 -2.04 29.62
CA ALA A 47 20.99 -1.90 28.32
C ALA A 47 20.76 -3.28 27.65
N PHE A 48 21.76 -4.16 27.73
CA PHE A 48 21.67 -5.52 27.22
C PHE A 48 20.72 -6.41 28.04
N ALA A 49 20.60 -6.19 29.35
CA ALA A 49 19.61 -6.85 30.17
C ALA A 49 18.17 -6.37 29.87
N SER A 50 17.94 -5.05 29.79
CA SER A 50 16.61 -4.47 29.52
C SER A 50 16.06 -4.86 28.15
N SER A 51 16.90 -4.88 27.13
CA SER A 51 16.57 -5.39 25.78
C SER A 51 16.16 -6.86 25.79
N ARG A 52 16.95 -7.74 26.41
CA ARG A 52 16.56 -9.15 26.61
C ARG A 52 15.22 -9.26 27.32
N HIS A 53 14.91 -8.38 28.25
CA HIS A 53 13.63 -8.37 28.97
C HIS A 53 12.43 -8.06 28.07
N TRP A 54 12.51 -7.08 27.15
CA TRP A 54 11.39 -6.80 26.24
C TRP A 54 11.11 -7.98 25.30
N ALA A 55 12.13 -8.46 24.58
CA ALA A 55 11.95 -9.54 23.60
C ALA A 55 11.50 -10.85 24.26
N SER A 56 11.99 -11.15 25.47
CA SER A 56 11.56 -12.33 26.23
C SER A 56 10.12 -12.20 26.75
N GLN A 57 9.69 -11.01 27.19
CA GLN A 57 8.30 -10.76 27.60
C GLN A 57 7.34 -10.92 26.43
N ILE A 58 7.66 -10.34 25.27
CA ILE A 58 6.86 -10.47 24.05
C ILE A 58 6.78 -11.93 23.61
N ARG A 59 7.91 -12.64 23.59
CA ARG A 59 7.96 -14.06 23.25
C ARG A 59 7.12 -14.90 24.21
N SER A 60 7.24 -14.68 25.52
CA SER A 60 6.45 -15.41 26.52
C SER A 60 4.95 -15.15 26.39
N TYR A 61 4.56 -13.90 26.16
CA TYR A 61 3.16 -13.54 25.92
C TYR A 61 2.61 -14.20 24.65
N ALA A 62 3.37 -14.14 23.56
CA ALA A 62 2.99 -14.72 22.27
C ALA A 62 2.88 -16.24 22.36
N SER A 63 3.86 -16.92 22.96
CA SER A 63 3.86 -18.36 23.21
C SER A 63 2.57 -18.82 23.90
N LYS A 64 2.18 -18.14 24.99
CA LYS A 64 0.94 -18.43 25.72
C LYS A 64 -0.32 -18.13 24.91
N SER A 65 -0.31 -17.05 24.11
CA SER A 65 -1.49 -16.59 23.38
C SER A 65 -1.75 -17.38 22.09
N LEU A 66 -0.68 -17.93 21.50
CA LEU A 66 -0.67 -18.66 20.23
C LEU A 66 -0.49 -20.16 20.41
N ASN A 67 -0.13 -20.63 21.61
CA ASN A 67 0.30 -21.99 21.90
C ASN A 67 1.46 -22.46 21.01
N SER A 68 2.40 -21.55 20.69
CA SER A 68 3.57 -21.84 19.85
C SER A 68 4.68 -20.81 20.08
N ASP A 69 5.92 -21.29 20.27
CA ASP A 69 7.11 -20.45 20.42
C ASP A 69 7.67 -19.95 19.07
N GLU A 70 7.25 -20.57 17.97
CA GLU A 70 7.77 -20.30 16.62
C GLU A 70 6.81 -19.44 15.79
N ALA A 71 5.54 -19.36 16.20
CA ALA A 71 4.49 -18.69 15.42
C ALA A 71 4.71 -17.17 15.26
N LEU A 72 5.48 -16.53 16.14
CA LEU A 72 5.74 -15.09 16.12
C LEU A 72 7.16 -14.79 15.59
N SER A 73 7.25 -13.88 14.62
CA SER A 73 8.49 -13.22 14.19
C SER A 73 8.34 -11.70 14.33
N VAL A 74 9.30 -11.03 14.96
CA VAL A 74 9.30 -9.56 15.20
C VAL A 74 10.69 -8.98 15.01
N ALA A 75 10.76 -7.81 14.39
CA ALA A 75 11.92 -6.94 14.36
C ALA A 75 11.48 -5.49 14.66
N ALA A 76 12.10 -4.84 15.63
CA ALA A 76 11.86 -3.45 15.99
C ALA A 76 13.19 -2.69 16.02
N ILE A 77 13.32 -1.61 15.25
CA ILE A 77 14.55 -0.83 15.09
C ILE A 77 14.26 0.65 15.40
N PRO A 78 14.96 1.27 16.37
CA PRO A 78 14.82 2.70 16.64
C PRO A 78 15.50 3.52 15.55
N LEU A 79 14.88 4.61 15.10
CA LEU A 79 15.33 5.36 13.91
C LEU A 79 15.92 6.74 14.23
N ASN A 80 15.43 7.43 15.26
CA ASN A 80 15.78 8.84 15.50
C ASN A 80 15.90 9.21 16.99
N GLY A 81 15.95 8.23 17.89
CA GLY A 81 15.96 8.46 19.33
C GLY A 81 16.56 7.29 20.10
N PRO A 82 16.59 7.37 21.44
CA PRO A 82 17.12 6.30 22.27
C PRO A 82 16.33 5.01 22.05
N GLY A 83 17.04 3.88 21.98
CA GLY A 83 16.44 2.57 21.80
C GLY A 83 17.49 1.52 21.46
N ILE A 84 17.14 0.25 21.68
CA ILE A 84 17.95 -0.91 21.31
C ILE A 84 17.10 -1.78 20.39
N GLU A 85 17.67 -2.16 19.26
CA GLU A 85 17.02 -3.08 18.31
C GLU A 85 16.54 -4.36 19.01
N GLN A 86 15.31 -4.77 18.71
CA GLN A 86 14.72 -5.99 19.27
C GLN A 86 14.32 -6.98 18.20
N TYR A 87 14.56 -8.25 18.51
CA TYR A 87 14.28 -9.35 17.61
C TYR A 87 13.65 -10.53 18.35
N VAL A 88 12.60 -11.09 17.77
CA VAL A 88 12.01 -12.38 18.17
C VAL A 88 11.89 -13.20 16.90
N ASN A 89 12.62 -14.32 16.78
CA ASN A 89 12.62 -15.18 15.58
C ASN A 89 12.75 -14.39 14.27
N ALA A 90 13.54 -13.31 14.27
CA ALA A 90 13.49 -12.29 13.22
C ALA A 90 14.04 -12.77 11.88
N ASP A 91 14.79 -13.87 11.89
CA ASP A 91 15.41 -14.52 10.73
C ASP A 91 14.58 -15.69 10.18
N THR A 92 13.44 -16.00 10.80
CA THR A 92 12.51 -17.03 10.31
C THR A 92 11.76 -16.50 9.10
N LEU A 93 11.75 -17.27 8.01
CA LEU A 93 10.95 -16.97 6.83
C LEU A 93 9.47 -17.20 7.14
N MET A 94 8.69 -16.12 7.09
CA MET A 94 7.26 -16.13 7.34
C MET A 94 6.50 -15.74 6.08
N SER A 95 5.27 -16.22 5.95
CA SER A 95 4.29 -15.64 5.04
C SER A 95 3.90 -14.24 5.53
N PRO A 96 4.19 -13.18 4.75
CA PRO A 96 3.92 -11.81 5.18
C PRO A 96 2.46 -11.40 5.02
N GLY A 97 1.69 -12.07 4.16
CA GLY A 97 0.44 -11.48 3.68
C GLY A 97 0.68 -10.09 3.07
N SER A 98 -0.28 -9.18 3.24
CA SER A 98 -0.27 -7.86 2.58
C SER A 98 0.83 -6.87 2.99
N ILE A 99 1.72 -7.19 3.95
CA ILE A 99 2.90 -6.33 4.18
C ILE A 99 3.92 -6.44 3.04
N MET A 100 3.84 -7.47 2.19
CA MET A 100 4.61 -7.58 0.94
C MET A 100 4.42 -6.34 0.03
N LYS A 101 3.24 -5.69 0.10
CA LYS A 101 2.97 -4.46 -0.66
C LYS A 101 3.94 -3.33 -0.31
N LEU A 102 4.52 -3.30 0.89
CA LEU A 102 5.52 -2.30 1.24
C LEU A 102 6.81 -2.49 0.45
N VAL A 103 7.20 -3.74 0.14
CA VAL A 103 8.34 -4.03 -0.75
C VAL A 103 8.05 -3.46 -2.14
N THR A 104 6.89 -3.82 -2.71
CA THR A 104 6.49 -3.39 -4.06
C THR A 104 6.31 -1.88 -4.16
N THR A 105 5.63 -1.26 -3.20
CA THR A 105 5.32 0.18 -3.24
C THR A 105 6.55 1.04 -2.97
N TYR A 106 7.44 0.62 -2.08
CA TYR A 106 8.70 1.35 -1.87
C TYR A 106 9.65 1.19 -3.07
N ALA A 107 9.77 -0.02 -3.63
CA ALA A 107 10.53 -0.23 -4.85
C ALA A 107 9.99 0.64 -6.01
N ALA A 108 8.67 0.74 -6.16
CA ALA A 108 8.07 1.61 -7.17
C ALA A 108 8.45 3.08 -6.99
N LEU A 109 8.39 3.62 -5.77
CA LEU A 109 8.77 5.01 -5.48
C LEU A 109 10.21 5.31 -5.91
N GLU A 110 11.13 4.39 -5.61
CA GLU A 110 12.56 4.55 -5.92
C GLU A 110 12.88 4.30 -7.40
N LEU A 111 12.23 3.32 -8.04
CA LEU A 111 12.54 2.91 -9.41
C LEU A 111 11.80 3.74 -10.47
N LEU A 112 10.51 4.00 -10.27
CA LEU A 112 9.68 4.75 -11.23
C LEU A 112 9.70 6.26 -10.94
N GLY A 113 9.96 6.64 -9.69
CA GLY A 113 9.92 8.02 -9.22
C GLY A 113 8.53 8.47 -8.77
N PRO A 114 8.42 9.36 -7.77
CA PRO A 114 7.14 9.72 -7.13
C PRO A 114 6.16 10.44 -8.07
N THR A 115 6.67 11.07 -9.13
CA THR A 115 5.88 11.79 -10.15
C THR A 115 5.54 10.92 -11.36
N HIS A 116 5.72 9.60 -11.28
CA HIS A 116 5.32 8.71 -12.37
C HIS A 116 3.80 8.76 -12.58
N HIS A 117 3.39 8.72 -13.86
CA HIS A 117 1.99 8.70 -14.27
C HIS A 117 1.77 7.66 -15.37
N TRP A 118 0.65 6.97 -15.29
CA TRP A 118 0.15 6.11 -16.36
C TRP A 118 -0.70 6.93 -17.33
N LYS A 119 -0.65 6.55 -18.61
CA LYS A 119 -1.39 7.22 -19.68
C LYS A 119 -2.31 6.22 -20.37
N THR A 120 -3.52 6.66 -20.69
CA THR A 120 -4.42 5.92 -21.58
C THR A 120 -4.81 6.83 -22.73
N ASP A 121 -4.52 6.36 -23.95
CA ASP A 121 -4.67 7.12 -25.18
C ASP A 121 -5.93 6.70 -25.91
N PHE A 122 -6.63 7.68 -26.46
CA PHE A 122 -7.77 7.49 -27.35
C PHE A 122 -7.38 7.97 -28.74
N LEU A 123 -7.38 7.06 -29.72
CA LEU A 123 -6.87 7.31 -31.07
C LEU A 123 -7.90 6.96 -32.14
N THR A 124 -7.64 7.34 -33.38
CA THR A 124 -8.46 6.95 -34.53
C THR A 124 -7.64 6.82 -35.82
N ASP A 125 -8.04 5.90 -36.67
CA ASP A 125 -7.62 5.79 -38.08
C ASP A 125 -8.57 6.59 -39.02
N GLY A 126 -9.62 7.17 -38.45
CA GLY A 126 -10.72 7.80 -39.16
C GLY A 126 -10.60 9.31 -39.33
N MET A 127 -11.63 9.84 -40.00
CA MET A 127 -11.81 11.27 -40.24
C MET A 127 -13.15 11.75 -39.71
N MET A 128 -13.17 12.99 -39.23
CA MET A 128 -14.41 13.67 -38.85
C MET A 128 -15.21 14.06 -40.09
N VAL A 129 -16.47 13.65 -40.15
CA VAL A 129 -17.44 14.03 -41.19
C VAL A 129 -18.72 14.48 -40.51
N GLY A 130 -18.91 15.80 -40.40
CA GLY A 130 -19.99 16.36 -39.59
C GLY A 130 -19.77 16.04 -38.11
N ASP A 131 -20.76 15.44 -37.47
CA ASP A 131 -20.72 14.97 -36.08
C ASP A 131 -20.34 13.48 -35.93
N SER A 132 -19.99 12.82 -37.04
CA SER A 132 -19.54 11.43 -37.08
C SER A 132 -18.02 11.32 -37.23
N LEU A 133 -17.40 10.48 -36.41
CA LEU A 133 -16.06 9.93 -36.67
C LEU A 133 -16.20 8.71 -37.60
N LYS A 134 -15.76 8.83 -38.85
CA LYS A 134 -15.75 7.72 -39.83
C LYS A 134 -14.45 6.94 -39.72
N GLY A 135 -14.46 5.92 -38.89
CA GLY A 135 -13.32 5.06 -38.55
C GLY A 135 -13.48 4.50 -37.15
N ASN A 136 -12.44 3.82 -36.69
CA ASN A 136 -12.42 3.14 -35.40
C ASN A 136 -12.03 4.12 -34.29
N LEU A 137 -12.52 3.87 -33.07
CA LEU A 137 -11.99 4.47 -31.85
C LEU A 137 -11.10 3.45 -31.16
N TYR A 138 -9.80 3.74 -31.11
CA TYR A 138 -8.82 2.95 -30.40
C TYR A 138 -8.66 3.46 -28.97
N VAL A 139 -8.54 2.54 -28.01
CA VAL A 139 -8.20 2.83 -26.61
C VAL A 139 -6.95 2.04 -26.26
N ARG A 140 -5.81 2.72 -26.24
CA ARG A 140 -4.51 2.15 -25.91
C ARG A 140 -4.23 2.38 -24.42
N PHE A 141 -4.30 1.29 -23.65
CA PHE A 141 -4.07 1.33 -22.20
C PHE A 141 -2.58 1.27 -21.89
N GLY A 142 -2.11 2.17 -21.03
CA GLY A 142 -0.72 2.18 -20.55
C GLY A 142 -0.55 1.53 -19.17
N GLY A 143 -1.44 0.62 -18.76
CA GLY A 143 -1.29 -0.12 -17.50
C GLY A 143 -1.70 0.62 -16.23
N ASP A 144 -2.57 1.62 -16.34
CA ASP A 144 -3.06 2.43 -15.21
C ASP A 144 -3.72 1.55 -14.12
N PRO A 145 -3.19 1.53 -12.87
CA PRO A 145 -3.76 0.71 -11.80
C PRO A 145 -5.11 1.23 -11.30
N LYS A 146 -5.52 2.45 -11.68
CA LYS A 146 -6.69 3.14 -11.14
C LYS A 146 -7.40 3.99 -12.20
N LEU A 147 -7.64 3.43 -13.38
CA LEU A 147 -8.51 4.04 -14.39
C LEU A 147 -9.98 3.95 -13.95
N THR A 148 -10.41 4.87 -13.10
CA THR A 148 -11.76 4.92 -12.51
C THR A 148 -12.85 5.29 -13.52
N LEU A 149 -14.10 4.91 -13.24
CA LEU A 149 -15.26 5.30 -14.01
C LEU A 149 -15.38 6.83 -14.18
N GLU A 150 -15.13 7.60 -13.12
CA GLU A 150 -15.23 9.06 -13.12
C GLU A 150 -14.20 9.71 -14.06
N ARG A 151 -12.96 9.20 -14.05
CA ARG A 151 -11.91 9.63 -14.98
C ARG A 151 -12.27 9.30 -16.43
N LEU A 152 -12.76 8.08 -16.68
CA LEU A 152 -13.25 7.72 -18.01
C LEU A 152 -14.39 8.62 -18.46
N TRP A 153 -15.38 8.86 -17.61
CA TRP A 153 -16.48 9.77 -17.89
C TRP A 153 -15.99 11.18 -18.22
N SER A 154 -15.09 11.75 -17.40
CA SER A 154 -14.56 13.08 -17.65
C SER A 154 -13.78 13.18 -18.97
N THR A 155 -13.01 12.14 -19.32
CA THR A 155 -12.20 12.10 -20.55
C THR A 155 -13.09 11.88 -21.77
N LEU A 156 -13.99 10.89 -21.75
CA LEU A 156 -14.88 10.57 -22.87
C LEU A 156 -15.86 11.70 -23.18
N ARG A 157 -16.21 12.53 -22.19
CA ARG A 157 -17.00 13.75 -22.40
C ARG A 157 -16.30 14.78 -23.30
N GLU A 158 -14.97 14.72 -23.43
CA GLU A 158 -14.24 15.57 -24.37
C GLU A 158 -14.65 15.25 -25.82
N LEU A 159 -14.89 13.99 -26.18
CA LEU A 159 -15.38 13.61 -27.51
C LEU A 159 -16.70 14.32 -27.83
N LYS A 160 -17.64 14.32 -26.86
CA LYS A 160 -18.91 15.04 -27.01
C LYS A 160 -18.68 16.54 -27.19
N SER A 161 -17.73 17.11 -26.43
CA SER A 161 -17.39 18.53 -26.49
C SER A 161 -16.69 18.93 -27.80
N MET A 162 -16.00 17.98 -28.46
CA MET A 162 -15.46 18.11 -29.81
C MET A 162 -16.55 18.01 -30.91
N GLY A 163 -17.81 17.76 -30.53
CA GLY A 163 -18.93 17.62 -31.45
C GLY A 163 -19.13 16.20 -32.00
N ILE A 164 -18.45 15.18 -31.45
CA ILE A 164 -18.63 13.78 -31.86
C ILE A 164 -19.90 13.23 -31.21
N ASN A 165 -20.85 12.83 -32.04
CA ASN A 165 -22.10 12.15 -31.63
C ASN A 165 -22.14 10.69 -32.08
N ARG A 166 -21.30 10.32 -33.05
CA ARG A 166 -21.27 8.96 -33.60
C ARG A 166 -19.85 8.55 -33.95
N ILE A 167 -19.55 7.28 -33.71
CA ILE A 167 -18.36 6.58 -34.19
C ILE A 167 -18.86 5.51 -35.17
N GLU A 168 -18.56 5.70 -36.45
CA GLU A 168 -18.91 4.82 -37.57
C GLU A 168 -17.78 3.80 -37.81
N GLY A 169 -17.46 3.04 -36.77
CA GLY A 169 -16.45 1.99 -36.77
C GLY A 169 -16.48 1.22 -35.45
N ASP A 170 -15.49 0.37 -35.25
CA ASP A 170 -15.35 -0.46 -34.06
C ASP A 170 -14.76 0.31 -32.87
N LEU A 171 -15.06 -0.16 -31.65
CA LEU A 171 -14.29 0.16 -30.46
C LEU A 171 -13.15 -0.86 -30.36
N VAL A 172 -11.91 -0.39 -30.49
CA VAL A 172 -10.73 -1.25 -30.49
C VAL A 172 -9.92 -1.01 -29.22
N LEU A 173 -9.74 -2.03 -28.40
CA LEU A 173 -9.03 -1.92 -27.13
C LEU A 173 -7.66 -2.59 -27.25
N ASP A 174 -6.61 -1.82 -26.96
CA ASP A 174 -5.22 -2.24 -27.00
C ASP A 174 -4.65 -2.26 -25.58
N GLY A 175 -4.64 -3.45 -24.98
CA GLY A 175 -4.05 -3.72 -23.67
C GLY A 175 -2.68 -4.40 -23.77
N SER A 176 -1.94 -4.21 -24.86
CA SER A 176 -0.64 -4.85 -25.10
C SER A 176 0.52 -4.30 -24.24
N TYR A 177 0.27 -3.29 -23.40
CA TYR A 177 1.28 -2.67 -22.54
C TYR A 177 1.98 -3.68 -21.63
N PHE A 178 1.26 -4.68 -21.09
CA PHE A 178 1.87 -5.76 -20.33
C PHE A 178 2.08 -7.02 -21.17
N ARG A 179 3.25 -7.63 -21.00
CA ARG A 179 3.59 -8.97 -21.48
C ARG A 179 3.42 -9.94 -20.31
N VAL A 180 2.50 -10.89 -20.44
CA VAL A 180 2.26 -11.93 -19.44
C VAL A 180 2.21 -13.27 -20.17
N ASP A 181 3.29 -14.04 -20.09
CA ASP A 181 3.40 -15.34 -20.76
C ASP A 181 2.67 -16.41 -19.94
N GLY A 182 1.80 -17.19 -20.60
CA GLY A 182 1.03 -18.26 -19.96
C GLY A 182 -0.06 -17.82 -18.96
N GLY A 183 -0.31 -16.51 -18.81
CA GLY A 183 -1.31 -15.98 -17.86
C GLY A 183 -0.84 -15.97 -16.40
N PHE A 184 -1.78 -15.81 -15.46
CA PHE A 184 -1.48 -15.85 -14.03
C PHE A 184 -1.67 -17.26 -13.47
N PRO A 185 -0.82 -17.72 -12.53
CA PRO A 185 -1.07 -18.95 -11.79
C PRO A 185 -2.42 -18.89 -11.10
N ALA A 186 -3.12 -20.02 -11.06
CA ALA A 186 -4.37 -20.14 -10.30
C ALA A 186 -4.12 -19.75 -8.84
N PHE A 187 -5.04 -18.96 -8.29
CA PHE A 187 -5.02 -18.60 -6.89
C PHE A 187 -5.91 -19.56 -6.09
N GLU A 188 -5.29 -20.34 -5.21
CA GLU A 188 -6.02 -21.17 -4.25
C GLU A 188 -6.52 -20.28 -3.09
N ASP A 189 -7.76 -19.79 -3.23
CA ASP A 189 -8.48 -19.15 -2.12
C ASP A 189 -9.15 -20.21 -1.24
N ASN A 190 -9.23 -19.94 0.05
CA ASN A 190 -9.96 -20.80 1.01
C ASN A 190 -11.39 -20.28 1.24
N GLY A 191 -11.80 -19.25 0.48
CA GLY A 191 -13.16 -18.70 0.45
C GLY A 191 -14.05 -19.40 -0.57
N ASP A 192 -15.34 -19.07 -0.51
CA ASP A 192 -16.42 -19.59 -1.36
C ASP A 192 -16.86 -18.59 -2.45
N ASN A 193 -16.22 -17.42 -2.53
CA ASN A 193 -16.57 -16.36 -3.48
C ASN A 193 -15.44 -16.11 -4.51
N PRO A 194 -15.46 -16.78 -5.68
CA PRO A 194 -14.45 -16.57 -6.72
C PRO A 194 -14.52 -15.19 -7.39
N HIS A 195 -15.56 -14.40 -7.11
CA HIS A 195 -15.78 -13.07 -7.68
C HIS A 195 -15.40 -11.94 -6.72
N ALA A 196 -14.75 -12.26 -5.60
CA ALA A 196 -14.41 -11.30 -4.59
C ALA A 196 -13.41 -10.23 -5.11
N PRO A 197 -13.53 -8.95 -4.70
CA PRO A 197 -12.66 -7.88 -5.20
C PRO A 197 -11.16 -8.09 -5.00
N PHE A 198 -10.77 -8.84 -3.97
CA PHE A 198 -9.36 -9.08 -3.66
C PHE A 198 -8.73 -10.15 -4.57
N LEU A 199 -9.54 -10.87 -5.37
CA LEU A 199 -9.11 -11.90 -6.32
C LEU A 199 -8.87 -11.38 -7.73
N VAL A 200 -9.26 -10.13 -8.03
CA VAL A 200 -9.11 -9.54 -9.36
C VAL A 200 -7.66 -9.63 -9.83
N GLU A 201 -7.49 -10.17 -11.05
CA GLU A 201 -6.19 -10.24 -11.71
C GLU A 201 -5.82 -8.90 -12.35
N PRO A 202 -4.53 -8.50 -12.30
CA PRO A 202 -4.06 -7.32 -13.01
C PRO A 202 -4.16 -7.56 -14.52
N SER A 203 -4.26 -6.49 -15.30
CA SER A 203 -4.48 -6.59 -16.73
C SER A 203 -4.14 -5.28 -17.42
N GLY A 204 -3.62 -5.35 -18.64
CA GLY A 204 -3.48 -4.15 -19.48
C GLY A 204 -4.81 -3.45 -19.71
N TYR A 205 -5.93 -4.17 -19.64
CA TYR A 205 -7.28 -3.64 -19.81
C TYR A 205 -7.90 -3.13 -18.50
N LEU A 206 -7.21 -3.19 -17.35
CA LEU A 206 -7.83 -2.94 -16.05
C LEU A 206 -8.49 -1.56 -16.01
N THR A 207 -9.81 -1.57 -15.89
CA THR A 207 -10.65 -0.38 -15.77
C THR A 207 -11.50 -0.54 -14.52
N ASN A 208 -11.66 0.52 -13.73
CA ASN A 208 -12.50 0.58 -12.54
C ASN A 208 -12.33 -0.65 -11.61
N LEU A 209 -11.08 -1.11 -11.46
CA LEU A 209 -10.68 -2.30 -10.70
C LEU A 209 -11.39 -3.61 -11.12
N ASN A 210 -12.03 -3.65 -12.29
CA ASN A 210 -12.89 -4.74 -12.76
C ASN A 210 -14.09 -5.02 -11.84
N LEU A 211 -14.59 -4.01 -11.12
CA LEU A 211 -15.64 -4.18 -10.12
C LEU A 211 -16.98 -3.62 -10.57
N LEU A 212 -18.03 -4.38 -10.27
CA LEU A 212 -19.42 -3.93 -10.29
C LEU A 212 -19.86 -3.70 -8.85
N HIS A 213 -20.45 -2.53 -8.59
CA HIS A 213 -21.00 -2.17 -7.30
C HIS A 213 -22.50 -2.40 -7.30
N PHE A 214 -22.94 -3.50 -6.69
CA PHE A 214 -24.35 -3.84 -6.56
C PHE A 214 -24.93 -3.20 -5.31
N GLN A 215 -26.13 -2.65 -5.43
CA GLN A 215 -26.86 -2.03 -4.33
C GLN A 215 -28.32 -2.47 -4.37
N VAL A 216 -28.90 -2.67 -3.18
CA VAL A 216 -30.34 -2.83 -3.00
C VAL A 216 -30.80 -1.94 -1.86
N ARG A 217 -31.89 -1.21 -2.07
CA ARG A 217 -32.51 -0.33 -1.09
C ARG A 217 -33.99 -0.68 -0.94
N ALA A 218 -34.50 -0.56 0.27
CA ALA A 218 -35.93 -0.65 0.56
C ALA A 218 -36.48 0.74 0.91
N ASP A 219 -37.60 1.10 0.31
CA ASP A 219 -38.37 2.32 0.58
C ASP A 219 -39.89 2.03 0.52
N GLU A 220 -40.72 3.06 0.56
CA GLU A 220 -42.18 2.95 0.50
C GLU A 220 -42.70 2.28 -0.78
N ARG A 221 -41.88 2.20 -1.84
CA ARG A 221 -42.20 1.57 -3.12
C ARG A 221 -41.75 0.09 -3.18
N GLY A 222 -41.21 -0.45 -2.09
CA GLY A 222 -40.68 -1.81 -2.02
C GLY A 222 -39.15 -1.84 -2.11
N THR A 223 -38.58 -2.83 -2.79
CA THR A 223 -37.13 -2.96 -2.99
C THR A 223 -36.72 -2.60 -4.41
N GLN A 224 -35.65 -1.83 -4.54
CA GLN A 224 -35.01 -1.54 -5.83
C GLN A 224 -33.53 -1.90 -5.77
N ALA A 225 -33.04 -2.54 -6.82
CA ALA A 225 -31.66 -2.94 -6.94
C ALA A 225 -31.07 -2.42 -8.25
N TRP A 226 -29.80 -2.03 -8.21
CA TRP A 226 -29.08 -1.49 -9.35
C TRP A 226 -27.58 -1.79 -9.21
N THR A 227 -26.85 -1.66 -10.32
CA THR A 227 -25.40 -1.80 -10.39
C THR A 227 -24.76 -0.48 -10.83
N THR A 228 -23.51 -0.28 -10.46
CA THR A 228 -22.67 0.80 -11.00
C THR A 228 -21.29 0.23 -11.34
N PRO A 229 -20.79 0.38 -12.59
CA PRO A 229 -21.52 0.90 -13.76
C PRO A 229 -22.72 0.03 -14.15
N ASP A 230 -23.67 0.63 -14.90
CA ASP A 230 -24.78 -0.09 -15.52
C ASP A 230 -24.33 -0.65 -16.87
N LEU A 231 -24.25 -1.97 -16.97
CA LEU A 231 -23.71 -2.68 -18.13
C LEU A 231 -24.82 -3.55 -18.73
N GLY A 232 -25.01 -3.49 -20.05
CA GLY A 232 -26.10 -4.21 -20.74
C GLY A 232 -26.01 -5.73 -20.63
N GLU A 233 -24.84 -6.27 -20.28
CA GLU A 233 -24.58 -7.68 -20.06
C GLU A 233 -24.94 -8.14 -18.64
N VAL A 234 -25.19 -7.21 -17.72
CA VAL A 234 -25.43 -7.48 -16.30
C VAL A 234 -26.85 -7.09 -15.93
N SER A 235 -27.60 -8.06 -15.40
CA SER A 235 -28.96 -7.86 -14.90
C SER A 235 -29.07 -8.27 -13.43
N ILE A 236 -30.10 -7.80 -12.73
CA ILE A 236 -30.33 -8.12 -11.32
C ILE A 236 -31.71 -8.79 -11.16
N ASP A 237 -31.72 -10.00 -10.59
CA ASP A 237 -32.93 -10.70 -10.13
C ASP A 237 -33.16 -10.35 -8.65
N ASN A 238 -33.91 -9.26 -8.42
CA ASN A 238 -34.19 -8.76 -7.07
C ASN A 238 -35.30 -9.57 -6.39
N ARG A 239 -34.93 -10.41 -5.43
CA ARG A 239 -35.84 -11.22 -4.59
C ARG A 239 -35.78 -10.82 -3.12
N VAL A 240 -35.39 -9.58 -2.82
CA VAL A 240 -35.33 -9.07 -1.46
C VAL A 240 -36.74 -8.72 -0.96
N THR A 241 -37.10 -9.27 0.20
CA THR A 241 -38.36 -8.97 0.87
C THR A 241 -38.23 -7.66 1.64
N ALA A 242 -39.07 -6.67 1.31
CA ALA A 242 -39.21 -5.44 2.10
C ALA A 242 -39.85 -5.75 3.46
N LEU A 243 -39.31 -5.16 4.52
CA LEU A 243 -39.88 -5.18 5.87
C LEU A 243 -40.27 -3.75 6.29
N PRO A 244 -41.16 -3.57 7.28
CA PRO A 244 -41.37 -2.28 7.93
C PRO A 244 -40.06 -1.69 8.46
N GLU A 245 -40.05 -0.39 8.75
CA GLU A 245 -38.89 0.32 9.31
C GLU A 245 -38.31 -0.40 10.54
N GLY A 246 -36.98 -0.43 10.62
CA GLY A 246 -36.27 -1.18 11.65
C GLY A 246 -34.75 -1.10 11.51
N PRO A 247 -33.99 -1.78 12.39
CA PRO A 247 -32.55 -1.76 12.36
C PRO A 247 -32.01 -2.43 11.09
N CYS A 248 -31.03 -1.80 10.44
CA CYS A 248 -30.47 -2.34 9.21
C CYS A 248 -29.66 -3.61 9.46
N PRO A 249 -29.93 -4.71 8.73
CA PRO A 249 -29.19 -5.95 8.85
C PRO A 249 -27.73 -5.79 8.39
N ALA A 250 -26.86 -6.66 8.90
CA ALA A 250 -25.49 -6.77 8.41
C ALA A 250 -25.46 -7.24 6.95
N ARG A 251 -24.46 -6.78 6.18
CA ARG A 251 -24.32 -7.13 4.75
C ARG A 251 -24.24 -8.63 4.49
N SER A 252 -23.68 -9.41 5.42
CA SER A 252 -23.60 -10.88 5.35
C SER A 252 -24.94 -11.61 5.44
N ARG A 253 -26.05 -10.90 5.68
CA ARG A 253 -27.41 -11.44 5.65
C ARG A 253 -28.03 -11.44 4.24
N PHE A 254 -27.30 -10.96 3.24
CA PHE A 254 -27.72 -10.96 1.84
C PHE A 254 -26.87 -11.95 1.07
N ASP A 255 -27.55 -12.74 0.26
CA ASP A 255 -26.90 -13.61 -0.72
C ASP A 255 -26.96 -12.94 -2.08
N TRP A 256 -25.81 -12.88 -2.74
CA TRP A 256 -25.62 -12.27 -4.06
C TRP A 256 -25.03 -13.34 -4.97
N GLU A 257 -25.91 -14.06 -5.67
CA GLU A 257 -25.58 -15.23 -6.48
C GLU A 257 -25.49 -14.84 -7.96
N PRO A 258 -24.30 -14.86 -8.58
CA PRO A 258 -24.17 -14.66 -10.02
C PRO A 258 -24.58 -15.92 -10.79
N VAL A 259 -25.45 -15.76 -11.78
CA VAL A 259 -25.86 -16.79 -12.73
C VAL A 259 -25.35 -16.41 -14.11
N PHE A 260 -24.44 -17.22 -14.65
CA PHE A 260 -23.84 -17.02 -15.97
C PHE A 260 -24.67 -17.73 -17.04
N HIS A 261 -24.93 -17.04 -18.15
CA HIS A 261 -25.70 -17.56 -19.27
C HIS A 261 -24.79 -17.85 -20.48
N GLU A 262 -25.23 -18.73 -21.37
CA GLU A 262 -24.45 -19.13 -22.58
C GLU A 262 -24.17 -17.95 -23.52
N ASN A 263 -25.04 -16.94 -23.53
CA ASN A 263 -24.88 -15.72 -24.32
C ASN A 263 -23.91 -14.70 -23.68
N HIS A 264 -23.23 -15.08 -22.60
CA HIS A 264 -22.34 -14.26 -21.80
C HIS A 264 -23.00 -13.14 -20.98
N GLN A 265 -24.32 -13.15 -20.86
CA GLN A 265 -24.99 -12.32 -19.86
C GLN A 265 -24.77 -12.90 -18.46
N VAL A 266 -24.84 -12.02 -17.46
CA VAL A 266 -24.80 -12.39 -16.05
C VAL A 266 -26.03 -11.83 -15.37
N THR A 267 -26.79 -12.69 -14.70
CA THR A 267 -27.88 -12.27 -13.81
C THR A 267 -27.42 -12.45 -12.38
N VAL A 268 -27.36 -11.37 -11.60
CA VAL A 268 -27.07 -11.44 -10.17
C VAL A 268 -28.39 -11.53 -9.40
N ARG A 269 -28.66 -12.69 -8.82
CA ARG A 269 -29.81 -12.86 -7.92
C ARG A 269 -29.44 -12.36 -6.54
N VAL A 270 -30.28 -11.49 -5.98
CA VAL A 270 -30.13 -11.02 -4.61
C VAL A 270 -31.31 -11.46 -3.76
N THR A 271 -31.04 -12.14 -2.65
CA THR A 271 -32.04 -12.56 -1.66
C THR A 271 -31.72 -12.02 -0.27
N GLY A 272 -32.76 -11.83 0.54
CA GLY A 272 -32.63 -11.32 1.90
C GLY A 272 -33.89 -10.60 2.36
N GLN A 273 -33.82 -10.03 3.56
CA GLN A 273 -34.87 -9.19 4.14
C GLN A 273 -34.31 -7.81 4.45
N LEU A 274 -35.00 -6.75 4.04
CA LEU A 274 -34.50 -5.39 4.16
C LEU A 274 -35.60 -4.44 4.68
N PRO A 275 -35.47 -3.92 5.93
CA PRO A 275 -36.34 -2.88 6.45
C PRO A 275 -36.34 -1.62 5.59
N GLN A 276 -37.49 -0.95 5.52
CA GLN A 276 -37.61 0.37 4.88
C GLN A 276 -36.58 1.36 5.45
N GLY A 277 -35.96 2.14 4.57
CA GLY A 277 -34.88 3.07 4.89
C GLY A 277 -33.48 2.44 4.84
N CYS A 278 -33.36 1.11 4.82
CA CYS A 278 -32.07 0.42 4.78
C CYS A 278 -31.56 0.18 3.35
N ARG A 279 -30.24 0.03 3.25
CA ARG A 279 -29.52 -0.34 2.02
C ARG A 279 -28.50 -1.43 2.30
N SER A 280 -28.38 -2.39 1.40
CA SER A 280 -27.30 -3.37 1.35
C SER A 280 -26.50 -3.25 0.05
N THR A 281 -25.26 -3.73 0.06
CA THR A 281 -24.35 -3.60 -1.07
C THR A 281 -23.26 -4.67 -1.07
N THR A 282 -22.80 -5.02 -2.26
CA THR A 282 -21.61 -5.84 -2.49
C THR A 282 -20.82 -5.34 -3.71
N TYR A 283 -19.55 -5.72 -3.78
CA TYR A 283 -18.72 -5.56 -4.98
C TYR A 283 -18.38 -6.94 -5.54
N LEU A 284 -18.55 -7.13 -6.84
CA LEU A 284 -18.24 -8.39 -7.52
C LEU A 284 -17.45 -8.12 -8.81
N SER A 285 -16.52 -9.00 -9.13
CA SER A 285 -15.81 -9.07 -10.42
C SER A 285 -16.37 -10.22 -11.23
N LEU A 286 -17.27 -9.91 -12.17
CA LEU A 286 -18.07 -10.91 -12.89
C LEU A 286 -17.65 -11.10 -14.35
N LEU A 287 -17.10 -10.06 -14.98
CA LEU A 287 -16.79 -10.07 -16.40
C LEU A 287 -15.28 -10.19 -16.63
N PRO A 288 -14.84 -10.88 -17.70
CA PRO A 288 -13.44 -10.83 -18.14
C PRO A 288 -13.01 -9.39 -18.45
N GLN A 289 -11.79 -9.00 -18.08
CA GLN A 289 -11.32 -7.61 -18.09
C GLN A 289 -11.48 -6.93 -19.46
N LYS A 290 -11.18 -7.65 -20.55
CA LYS A 290 -11.37 -7.17 -21.92
C LYS A 290 -12.81 -6.71 -22.16
N ARG A 291 -13.77 -7.59 -21.84
CA ARG A 291 -15.19 -7.32 -22.04
C ARG A 291 -15.70 -6.26 -21.08
N TYR A 292 -15.35 -6.36 -19.79
CA TYR A 292 -15.71 -5.36 -18.79
C TYR A 292 -15.32 -3.95 -19.25
N SER A 293 -14.09 -3.75 -19.70
CA SER A 293 -13.60 -2.42 -20.10
C SER A 293 -14.28 -1.90 -21.37
N ALA A 294 -14.56 -2.78 -22.34
CA ALA A 294 -15.36 -2.44 -23.51
C ALA A 294 -16.77 -1.98 -23.11
N SER A 295 -17.46 -2.77 -22.28
CA SER A 295 -18.82 -2.48 -21.81
C SER A 295 -18.87 -1.20 -20.99
N VAL A 296 -17.88 -0.92 -20.13
CA VAL A 296 -17.79 0.34 -19.38
C VAL A 296 -17.64 1.53 -20.31
N ILE A 297 -16.71 1.47 -21.28
CA ILE A 297 -16.48 2.58 -22.22
C ILE A 297 -17.72 2.83 -23.06
N ARG A 298 -18.38 1.76 -23.54
CA ARG A 298 -19.65 1.87 -24.28
C ARG A 298 -20.77 2.46 -23.43
N SER A 299 -20.91 2.01 -22.19
CA SER A 299 -21.93 2.51 -21.27
C SER A 299 -21.76 4.01 -21.05
N VAL A 300 -20.54 4.47 -20.75
CA VAL A 300 -20.21 5.88 -20.56
C VAL A 300 -20.46 6.71 -21.84
N LEU A 301 -20.06 6.21 -23.02
CA LEU A 301 -20.34 6.88 -24.29
C LEU A 301 -21.85 6.99 -24.56
N SER A 302 -22.59 5.91 -24.31
CA SER A 302 -24.04 5.83 -24.49
C SER A 302 -24.78 6.81 -23.57
N GLU A 303 -24.37 6.92 -22.31
CA GLU A 303 -24.90 7.91 -21.35
C GLU A 303 -24.74 9.36 -21.83
N MET A 304 -23.70 9.64 -22.64
CA MET A 304 -23.46 10.95 -23.27
C MET A 304 -24.15 11.13 -24.63
N GLY A 305 -24.87 10.11 -25.09
CA GLY A 305 -25.50 10.06 -26.41
C GLY A 305 -24.51 9.95 -27.56
N ILE A 306 -23.35 9.32 -27.35
CA ILE A 306 -22.39 8.98 -28.41
C ILE A 306 -22.63 7.52 -28.82
N ILE A 307 -22.99 7.31 -30.09
CA ILE A 307 -23.29 5.97 -30.62
C ILE A 307 -22.04 5.38 -31.27
N VAL A 308 -21.58 4.23 -30.79
CA VAL A 308 -20.56 3.40 -31.47
C VAL A 308 -21.26 2.34 -32.32
N SER A 309 -21.12 2.43 -33.63
CA SER A 309 -21.90 1.61 -34.58
C SER A 309 -21.31 0.21 -34.80
N GLY A 310 -19.98 0.07 -34.70
CA GLY A 310 -19.29 -1.20 -34.83
C GLY A 310 -19.20 -2.01 -33.54
N GLY A 311 -18.52 -3.14 -33.61
CA GLY A 311 -18.34 -4.09 -32.51
C GLY A 311 -17.11 -3.78 -31.65
N ASP A 312 -16.78 -4.70 -30.76
CA ASP A 312 -15.58 -4.64 -29.92
C ASP A 312 -14.46 -5.51 -30.50
N ARG A 313 -13.25 -4.95 -30.57
CA ARG A 313 -12.03 -5.65 -30.98
C ARG A 313 -10.94 -5.50 -29.94
N PHE A 314 -10.06 -6.49 -29.85
CA PHE A 314 -8.98 -6.55 -28.86
C PHE A 314 -7.65 -6.84 -29.55
N GLU A 315 -7.00 -5.80 -30.03
CA GLU A 315 -5.82 -5.87 -30.90
C GLU A 315 -4.90 -4.66 -30.69
N GLY A 316 -3.70 -4.71 -31.25
CA GLY A 316 -2.74 -3.60 -31.20
C GLY A 316 -3.25 -2.40 -31.99
N THR A 317 -3.03 -1.20 -31.46
CA THR A 317 -3.35 0.05 -32.14
C THR A 317 -2.34 0.31 -33.27
N PRO A 318 -2.79 0.54 -34.52
CA PRO A 318 -1.90 0.86 -35.64
C PRO A 318 -0.95 2.03 -35.38
N GLU A 319 0.22 2.01 -36.02
CA GLU A 319 1.24 3.06 -35.86
C GLU A 319 0.80 4.42 -36.42
N ASP A 320 -0.05 4.41 -37.45
CA ASP A 320 -0.60 5.60 -38.11
C ASP A 320 -1.90 6.11 -37.47
N ALA A 321 -2.41 5.43 -36.43
CA ALA A 321 -3.55 5.91 -35.66
C ALA A 321 -3.23 7.26 -34.98
N ARG A 322 -4.14 8.22 -35.14
CA ARG A 322 -3.95 9.60 -34.66
C ARG A 322 -4.54 9.77 -33.27
N LEU A 323 -3.76 10.31 -32.35
CA LEU A 323 -4.22 10.65 -31.00
C LEU A 323 -5.33 11.71 -31.06
N ILE A 324 -6.48 11.42 -30.45
CA ILE A 324 -7.59 12.37 -30.25
C ILE A 324 -7.44 13.03 -28.88
N MET A 325 -7.31 12.20 -27.84
CA MET A 325 -7.24 12.65 -26.44
C MET A 325 -6.48 11.63 -25.60
N ARG A 326 -6.07 12.06 -24.40
CA ARG A 326 -5.31 11.25 -23.44
C ARG A 326 -5.80 11.55 -22.04
N THR A 327 -6.00 10.49 -21.25
CA THR A 327 -6.12 10.64 -19.79
C THR A 327 -4.80 10.26 -19.13
N THR A 328 -4.47 10.99 -18.07
CA THR A 328 -3.28 10.74 -17.24
C THR A 328 -3.74 10.40 -15.83
N SER A 329 -3.15 9.39 -15.21
CA SER A 329 -3.46 9.01 -13.83
C SER A 329 -3.07 10.10 -12.83
N PRO A 330 -3.55 10.04 -11.57
CA PRO A 330 -2.83 10.67 -10.47
C PRO A 330 -1.39 10.13 -10.35
N ASP A 331 -0.55 10.83 -9.60
CA ASP A 331 0.85 10.45 -9.41
C ASP A 331 1.03 9.12 -8.66
N LEU A 332 2.24 8.58 -8.72
CA LEU A 332 2.61 7.34 -8.04
C LEU A 332 2.42 7.43 -6.52
N VAL A 333 2.69 8.58 -5.90
CA VAL A 333 2.47 8.78 -4.46
C VAL A 333 1.00 8.52 -4.08
N SER A 334 0.07 9.04 -4.89
CA SER A 334 -1.37 8.80 -4.71
C SER A 334 -1.72 7.32 -4.90
N MET A 335 -1.12 6.64 -5.89
CA MET A 335 -1.33 5.20 -6.10
C MET A 335 -0.82 4.36 -4.92
N VAL A 336 0.37 4.67 -4.42
CA VAL A 336 0.98 4.01 -3.26
C VAL A 336 0.12 4.19 -2.02
N ARG A 337 -0.44 5.39 -1.79
CA ARG A 337 -1.41 5.65 -0.74
C ARG A 337 -2.64 4.77 -0.85
N ASP A 338 -3.27 4.69 -2.02
CA ASP A 338 -4.46 3.87 -2.19
C ASP A 338 -4.18 2.37 -2.02
N ILE A 339 -3.02 1.90 -2.52
CA ILE A 339 -2.56 0.52 -2.32
C ILE A 339 -2.39 0.23 -0.83
N ASN A 340 -1.72 1.10 -0.06
CA ASN A 340 -1.36 0.79 1.32
C ASN A 340 -2.51 1.05 2.30
N LYS A 341 -3.33 2.10 2.11
CA LYS A 341 -4.50 2.38 2.97
C LYS A 341 -5.58 1.32 2.85
N TRP A 342 -5.92 0.93 1.62
CA TRP A 342 -7.02 0.01 1.34
C TRP A 342 -6.55 -1.42 1.06
N SER A 343 -5.24 -1.64 1.04
CA SER A 343 -4.61 -2.95 0.81
C SER A 343 -5.00 -3.57 -0.53
N SER A 344 -5.14 -2.76 -1.59
CA SER A 344 -5.61 -3.22 -2.90
C SER A 344 -4.63 -4.20 -3.55
N ASN A 345 -5.08 -5.44 -3.78
CA ASN A 345 -4.26 -6.49 -4.38
C ASN A 345 -4.01 -6.24 -5.86
N VAL A 346 -5.07 -5.96 -6.63
CA VAL A 346 -4.96 -5.76 -8.08
C VAL A 346 -4.05 -4.57 -8.40
N MET A 347 -4.13 -3.48 -7.62
CA MET A 347 -3.26 -2.32 -7.81
C MET A 347 -1.80 -2.62 -7.49
N ALA A 348 -1.52 -3.39 -6.43
CA ALA A 348 -0.15 -3.80 -6.10
C ALA A 348 0.44 -4.74 -7.16
N ARG A 349 -0.36 -5.68 -7.69
CA ARG A 349 0.05 -6.57 -8.78
C ARG A 349 0.28 -5.79 -10.08
N GLN A 350 -0.59 -4.82 -10.39
CA GLN A 350 -0.40 -3.86 -11.48
C GLN A 350 0.90 -3.06 -11.35
N MET A 351 1.23 -2.62 -10.13
CA MET A 351 2.46 -1.88 -9.85
C MET A 351 3.70 -2.74 -10.15
N LEU A 352 3.69 -4.00 -9.71
CA LEU A 352 4.79 -4.94 -10.01
C LEU A 352 4.95 -5.17 -11.52
N LEU A 353 3.84 -5.33 -12.26
CA LEU A 353 3.88 -5.42 -13.72
C LEU A 353 4.41 -4.14 -14.37
N THR A 354 4.08 -2.97 -13.82
CA THR A 354 4.60 -1.67 -14.31
C THR A 354 6.11 -1.62 -14.13
N ILE A 355 6.64 -2.01 -12.97
CA ILE A 355 8.09 -2.13 -12.76
C ILE A 355 8.70 -3.08 -13.81
N GLY A 356 8.08 -4.24 -14.05
CA GLY A 356 8.56 -5.16 -15.09
C GLY A 356 8.56 -4.57 -16.49
N ALA A 357 7.48 -3.90 -16.87
CA ALA A 357 7.29 -3.32 -18.20
C ALA A 357 8.28 -2.19 -18.50
N GLU A 358 8.61 -1.37 -17.50
CA GLU A 358 9.56 -0.26 -17.62
C GLU A 358 11.02 -0.71 -17.58
N PHE A 359 11.32 -1.85 -16.95
CA PHE A 359 12.69 -2.39 -16.77
C PHE A 359 12.91 -3.74 -17.48
N ARG A 360 12.24 -3.94 -18.63
CA ARG A 360 12.43 -5.12 -19.47
C ARG A 360 13.87 -5.24 -19.97
N LYS A 361 14.41 -6.46 -19.90
CA LYS A 361 15.57 -6.89 -20.70
C LYS A 361 15.08 -7.48 -22.02
N GLU A 362 15.97 -7.61 -22.99
CA GLU A 362 15.62 -8.05 -24.36
C GLU A 362 14.98 -9.45 -24.40
N ASP A 363 15.38 -10.33 -23.49
CA ASP A 363 14.90 -11.70 -23.34
C ASP A 363 13.66 -11.84 -22.43
N ASP A 364 13.22 -10.77 -21.78
CA ASP A 364 12.06 -10.79 -20.90
C ASP A 364 10.76 -10.92 -21.73
N LYS A 365 10.04 -12.01 -21.48
CA LYS A 365 8.73 -12.31 -22.08
C LYS A 365 7.55 -12.13 -21.11
N ASP A 366 7.85 -11.93 -19.83
CA ASP A 366 6.85 -11.81 -18.77
C ASP A 366 7.25 -10.71 -17.78
N ASP A 367 6.44 -9.66 -17.71
CA ASP A 367 6.67 -8.51 -16.84
C ASP A 367 6.56 -8.85 -15.35
N ARG A 368 5.92 -9.97 -14.98
CA ARG A 368 5.95 -10.45 -13.59
C ARG A 368 7.37 -10.84 -13.21
N VAL A 369 8.03 -11.62 -14.06
CA VAL A 369 9.38 -12.12 -13.85
C VAL A 369 10.36 -10.95 -13.89
N ALA A 370 10.23 -10.07 -14.90
CA ALA A 370 11.05 -8.88 -15.01
C ALA A 370 10.90 -7.95 -13.79
N GLY A 371 9.66 -7.75 -13.31
CA GLY A 371 9.36 -6.94 -12.13
C GLY A 371 9.98 -7.53 -10.86
N ILE A 372 9.81 -8.83 -10.62
CA ILE A 372 10.41 -9.52 -9.46
C ILE A 372 11.93 -9.45 -9.50
N ARG A 373 12.54 -9.74 -10.65
CA ARG A 373 13.99 -9.61 -10.87
C ARG A 373 14.48 -8.21 -10.52
N THR A 374 13.80 -7.18 -11.04
CA THR A 374 14.18 -5.78 -10.82
C THR A 374 14.08 -5.39 -9.34
N VAL A 375 13.05 -5.88 -8.63
CA VAL A 375 12.93 -5.66 -7.18
C VAL A 375 14.06 -6.36 -6.39
N TYR A 376 14.44 -7.59 -6.77
CA TYR A 376 15.58 -8.26 -6.13
C TYR A 376 16.91 -7.54 -6.38
N GLU A 377 17.21 -7.19 -7.64
CA GLU A 377 18.41 -6.42 -8.00
C GLU A 377 18.46 -5.09 -7.23
N TRP A 378 17.32 -4.40 -7.09
CA TRP A 378 17.21 -3.16 -6.32
C TRP A 378 17.45 -3.37 -4.80
N LEU A 379 16.88 -4.41 -4.19
CA LEU A 379 17.10 -4.74 -2.77
C LEU A 379 18.58 -5.06 -2.50
N GLU A 380 19.20 -5.87 -3.37
CA GLU A 380 20.61 -6.28 -3.24
C GLU A 380 21.55 -5.09 -3.39
N ASN A 381 21.27 -4.17 -4.32
CA ASN A 381 22.02 -2.93 -4.48
C ASN A 381 21.92 -2.01 -3.25
N LYS A 382 20.86 -2.12 -2.45
CA LYS A 382 20.72 -1.45 -1.15
C LYS A 382 21.36 -2.22 0.01
N GLY A 383 22.04 -3.34 -0.26
CA GLY A 383 22.68 -4.18 0.76
C GLY A 383 21.70 -5.02 1.58
N ILE A 384 20.44 -5.18 1.12
CA ILE A 384 19.46 -6.03 1.78
C ILE A 384 19.63 -7.45 1.27
N ASN A 385 19.85 -8.39 2.19
CA ASN A 385 19.95 -9.80 1.86
C ASN A 385 18.60 -10.36 1.41
N THR A 386 18.52 -10.83 0.17
CA THR A 386 17.33 -11.44 -0.46
C THR A 386 17.26 -12.95 -0.28
N ALA A 387 18.25 -13.59 0.36
CA ALA A 387 18.26 -15.04 0.55
C ALA A 387 16.98 -15.54 1.23
N GLY A 388 16.34 -16.54 0.63
CA GLY A 388 15.09 -17.13 1.11
C GLY A 388 13.83 -16.26 0.91
N MET A 389 13.97 -15.00 0.48
CA MET A 389 12.85 -14.15 0.12
C MET A 389 12.12 -14.75 -1.08
N VAL A 390 10.79 -14.72 -1.05
CA VAL A 390 9.94 -15.13 -2.16
C VAL A 390 8.92 -14.02 -2.41
N ILE A 391 9.12 -13.29 -3.50
CA ILE A 391 8.14 -12.36 -4.08
C ILE A 391 7.40 -13.10 -5.20
N ASP A 392 6.08 -13.24 -5.06
CA ASP A 392 5.23 -14.00 -5.98
C ASP A 392 4.49 -13.08 -6.97
N ASN A 393 3.75 -12.11 -6.45
CA ASN A 393 2.87 -11.21 -7.18
C ASN A 393 2.90 -9.78 -6.62
N GLY A 394 3.76 -9.52 -5.63
CA GLY A 394 3.96 -8.21 -5.02
C GLY A 394 2.83 -7.74 -4.09
N ALA A 395 1.71 -8.46 -4.02
CA ALA A 395 0.59 -8.15 -3.14
C ALA A 395 0.63 -8.94 -1.83
N GLY A 396 1.33 -10.08 -1.79
CA GLY A 396 1.29 -11.00 -0.65
C GLY A 396 -0.09 -11.65 -0.48
N LEU A 397 -0.74 -11.90 -1.63
CA LEU A 397 -2.04 -12.57 -1.70
C LEU A 397 -1.87 -14.10 -1.54
N THR A 398 -0.79 -14.70 -2.06
CA THR A 398 -0.56 -16.14 -1.92
C THR A 398 0.07 -16.53 -0.60
N ARG A 399 -0.06 -17.81 -0.29
CA ARG A 399 0.62 -18.47 0.83
C ARG A 399 2.07 -18.83 0.52
N HIS A 400 2.59 -18.49 -0.67
CA HIS A 400 3.96 -18.78 -1.08
C HIS A 400 4.94 -17.67 -0.77
N GLY A 401 4.47 -16.41 -0.68
CA GLY A 401 5.35 -15.28 -0.39
C GLY A 401 6.10 -15.49 0.93
N ARG A 402 7.40 -15.17 0.97
CA ARG A 402 8.25 -15.33 2.16
C ARG A 402 9.14 -14.11 2.35
N ILE A 403 9.18 -13.58 3.56
CA ILE A 403 10.18 -12.63 4.03
C ILE A 403 10.50 -12.92 5.49
N THR A 404 11.65 -12.48 5.97
CA THR A 404 11.94 -12.43 7.41
C THR A 404 11.52 -11.08 8.00
N ALA A 405 11.28 -11.02 9.31
CA ALA A 405 10.98 -9.74 9.97
C ALA A 405 12.19 -8.80 9.89
N ARG A 406 13.42 -9.34 9.94
CA ARG A 406 14.65 -8.57 9.77
C ARG A 406 14.72 -7.90 8.38
N GLN A 407 14.46 -8.65 7.31
CA GLN A 407 14.41 -8.11 5.94
C GLN A 407 13.39 -6.97 5.84
N GLY A 408 12.17 -7.18 6.36
CA GLY A 408 11.13 -6.15 6.34
C GLY A 408 11.54 -4.89 7.12
N ALA A 409 12.16 -5.04 8.30
CA ALA A 409 12.61 -3.91 9.10
C ALA A 409 13.78 -3.14 8.45
N GLN A 410 14.69 -3.84 7.79
CA GLN A 410 15.77 -3.23 6.99
C GLN A 410 15.21 -2.44 5.79
N ILE A 411 14.18 -2.96 5.11
CA ILE A 411 13.48 -2.23 4.05
C ILE A 411 12.85 -0.94 4.58
N LEU A 412 12.21 -1.00 5.76
CA LEU A 412 11.63 0.20 6.40
C LEU A 412 12.69 1.21 6.84
N GLN A 413 13.83 0.75 7.36
CA GLN A 413 14.97 1.62 7.71
C GLN A 413 15.52 2.31 6.45
N GLN A 414 15.75 1.56 5.36
CA GLN A 414 16.13 2.14 4.07
C GLN A 414 15.11 3.15 3.57
N ALA A 415 13.81 2.91 3.76
CA ALA A 415 12.77 3.85 3.37
C ALA A 415 12.78 5.12 4.22
N TRP A 416 13.04 5.00 5.53
CA TRP A 416 13.18 6.13 6.44
C TRP A 416 14.32 7.06 6.05
N ASP A 417 15.45 6.50 5.62
CA ASP A 417 16.62 7.27 5.18
C ASP A 417 16.51 7.80 3.74
N SER A 418 15.45 7.41 3.01
CA SER A 418 15.22 7.82 1.62
C SER A 418 14.57 9.21 1.51
N PRO A 419 14.74 9.91 0.37
CA PRO A 419 13.98 11.13 0.08
C PRO A 419 12.46 10.94 0.07
N TYR A 420 11.97 9.71 -0.08
CA TYR A 420 10.55 9.37 -0.17
C TYR A 420 9.95 8.84 1.13
N ALA A 421 10.66 9.00 2.26
CA ALA A 421 10.21 8.56 3.58
C ALA A 421 8.81 9.07 3.91
N SER A 422 8.55 10.37 3.66
CA SER A 422 7.24 10.99 3.92
C SER A 422 6.13 10.38 3.08
N ASP A 423 6.40 10.06 1.81
CA ASP A 423 5.40 9.51 0.89
C ASP A 423 5.00 8.09 1.30
N LEU A 424 5.99 7.24 1.58
CA LEU A 424 5.74 5.88 2.04
C LEU A 424 5.04 5.88 3.41
N MET A 425 5.49 6.68 4.37
CA MET A 425 4.83 6.81 5.67
C MET A 425 3.39 7.29 5.53
N ALA A 426 3.17 8.35 4.75
CA ALA A 426 1.84 8.92 4.53
C ALA A 426 0.86 7.90 3.93
N SER A 427 1.36 6.96 3.14
CA SER A 427 0.58 5.91 2.48
C SER A 427 -0.02 4.87 3.44
N MET A 428 0.57 4.65 4.62
CA MET A 428 0.16 3.58 5.54
C MET A 428 -1.00 3.99 6.46
N PRO A 429 -1.90 3.06 6.83
CA PRO A 429 -2.98 3.30 7.79
C PRO A 429 -2.51 3.85 9.14
N ILE A 430 -3.26 4.78 9.73
CA ILE A 430 -2.95 5.42 11.01
C ILE A 430 -3.68 4.68 12.14
N ILE A 431 -2.96 4.39 13.23
CA ILE A 431 -3.50 3.70 14.42
C ILE A 431 -4.77 4.40 14.92
N ALA A 432 -5.84 3.61 15.13
CA ALA A 432 -7.16 4.02 15.61
C ALA A 432 -7.93 5.04 14.74
N MET A 433 -7.38 5.47 13.61
CA MET A 433 -7.96 6.57 12.81
C MET A 433 -8.46 6.15 11.43
N ASP A 434 -7.66 5.43 10.63
CA ASP A 434 -8.04 5.13 9.24
C ASP A 434 -7.56 3.78 8.70
N GLY A 435 -8.01 3.46 7.48
CA GLY A 435 -7.68 2.23 6.77
C GLY A 435 -7.92 0.98 7.61
N THR A 436 -7.03 0.00 7.47
CA THR A 436 -7.10 -1.27 8.21
C THR A 436 -6.73 -1.16 9.70
N MET A 437 -6.26 0.00 10.16
CA MET A 437 -5.97 0.27 11.57
C MET A 437 -7.08 1.05 12.28
N ALA A 438 -8.10 1.53 11.56
CA ALA A 438 -9.15 2.40 12.09
C ALA A 438 -9.86 1.85 13.34
N ARG A 439 -9.93 0.53 13.51
CA ARG A 439 -10.58 -0.15 14.65
C ARG A 439 -9.61 -0.83 15.63
N ARG A 440 -8.31 -0.71 15.41
CA ARG A 440 -7.27 -1.34 16.23
C ARG A 440 -6.68 -0.33 17.19
N LEU A 441 -6.36 -0.78 18.42
CA LEU A 441 -5.75 0.05 19.48
C LEU A 441 -6.57 1.31 19.82
N ARG A 442 -7.89 1.28 19.67
CA ARG A 442 -8.77 2.36 20.15
C ARG A 442 -8.77 2.40 21.67
N ASN A 443 -8.82 3.61 22.23
CA ASN A 443 -8.88 3.83 23.68
C ASN A 443 -7.65 3.27 24.44
N THR A 444 -6.51 3.09 23.75
CA THR A 444 -5.25 2.67 24.39
C THR A 444 -4.27 3.82 24.58
N GLY A 445 -4.59 5.02 24.10
CA GLY A 445 -3.68 6.18 24.09
C GLY A 445 -2.71 6.21 22.89
N MET A 446 -2.86 5.30 21.93
CA MET A 446 -1.98 5.23 20.74
C MET A 446 -2.61 5.87 19.48
N ASP A 447 -3.71 6.60 19.63
CA ASP A 447 -4.43 7.24 18.53
C ASP A 447 -3.49 8.19 17.76
N GLY A 448 -3.18 7.87 16.50
CA GLY A 448 -2.27 8.69 15.70
C GLY A 448 -0.77 8.41 15.88
N GLU A 449 -0.39 7.57 16.86
CA GLU A 449 1.01 7.34 17.23
C GLU A 449 1.78 6.39 16.30
N GLY A 450 1.10 5.84 15.28
CA GLY A 450 1.74 4.96 14.31
C GLY A 450 1.06 4.91 12.96
N ARG A 451 1.85 4.54 11.96
CA ARG A 451 1.49 4.34 10.56
C ARG A 451 1.87 2.92 10.16
N ILE A 452 0.88 2.02 10.13
CA ILE A 452 1.08 0.57 10.09
C ILE A 452 0.28 -0.05 8.95
N LYS A 453 0.98 -0.68 8.01
CA LYS A 453 0.38 -1.61 7.05
C LYS A 453 0.07 -2.93 7.74
N THR A 454 -1.10 -3.49 7.47
CA THR A 454 -1.52 -4.79 7.99
C THR A 454 -1.51 -5.87 6.91
N GLY A 455 -1.42 -7.13 7.32
CA GLY A 455 -1.70 -8.30 6.49
C GLY A 455 -2.61 -9.30 7.19
N TYR A 456 -3.47 -9.92 6.40
CA TYR A 456 -4.49 -10.87 6.84
C TYR A 456 -4.65 -11.95 5.78
N LEU A 457 -4.41 -13.20 6.16
CA LEU A 457 -4.86 -14.43 5.48
C LEU A 457 -5.37 -15.36 6.59
N GLU A 458 -6.07 -16.45 6.28
CA GLU A 458 -6.60 -17.37 7.30
C GLU A 458 -5.63 -17.68 8.46
N ASN A 459 -4.40 -18.11 8.11
CA ASN A 459 -3.35 -18.51 9.05
C ASN A 459 -2.24 -17.47 9.22
N VAL A 460 -2.46 -16.24 8.77
CA VAL A 460 -1.47 -15.17 8.78
C VAL A 460 -2.06 -13.88 9.35
N ARG A 461 -1.36 -13.28 10.31
CA ARG A 461 -1.55 -11.89 10.71
C ARG A 461 -0.21 -11.19 10.65
N SER A 462 -0.17 -9.97 10.16
CA SER A 462 1.07 -9.21 10.11
C SER A 462 0.84 -7.71 10.23
N ILE A 463 1.89 -7.02 10.69
CA ILE A 463 2.02 -5.57 10.76
C ILE A 463 3.41 -5.17 10.28
N ALA A 464 3.51 -4.05 9.59
CA ALA A 464 4.77 -3.43 9.22
C ALA A 464 4.57 -1.92 9.10
N GLY A 465 5.52 -1.13 9.60
CA GLY A 465 5.49 0.32 9.44
C GLY A 465 6.25 1.05 10.54
N PHE A 466 5.77 2.22 10.89
CA PHE A 466 6.42 3.11 11.85
C PHE A 466 5.52 3.40 13.04
N THR A 467 6.05 3.34 14.25
CA THR A 467 5.33 3.74 15.47
C THR A 467 6.22 4.58 16.36
N ARG A 468 5.63 5.51 17.09
CA ARG A 468 6.31 6.34 18.06
C ARG A 468 6.19 5.73 19.45
N ASP A 469 7.16 5.94 20.32
CA ASP A 469 7.07 5.64 21.76
C ASP A 469 6.86 6.90 22.61
N ASP A 470 6.63 6.72 23.91
CA ASP A 470 6.43 7.83 24.87
C ASP A 470 7.63 8.79 24.99
N ASN A 471 8.82 8.38 24.52
CA ASN A 471 10.02 9.20 24.48
C ASN A 471 10.19 9.95 23.14
N ASN A 472 9.20 9.91 22.25
CA ASN A 472 9.24 10.42 20.88
C ASN A 472 10.23 9.72 19.94
N THR A 473 10.78 8.56 20.30
CA THR A 473 11.56 7.74 19.37
C THR A 473 10.60 7.10 18.37
N THR A 474 10.91 7.26 17.08
CA THR A 474 10.23 6.53 16.00
C THR A 474 10.92 5.20 15.77
N TRP A 475 10.13 4.15 15.70
CA TRP A 475 10.57 2.78 15.50
C TRP A 475 10.06 2.25 14.16
N ALA A 476 10.93 1.65 13.36
CA ALA A 476 10.52 0.71 12.33
C ALA A 476 10.14 -0.60 13.02
N ILE A 477 8.93 -1.10 12.74
CA ILE A 477 8.41 -2.33 13.35
C ILE A 477 7.86 -3.25 12.26
N VAL A 478 8.28 -4.51 12.31
CA VAL A 478 7.69 -5.61 11.55
C VAL A 478 7.33 -6.72 12.52
N GLY A 479 6.09 -7.20 12.43
CA GLY A 479 5.60 -8.33 13.22
C GLY A 479 4.75 -9.25 12.34
N MET A 480 5.04 -10.54 12.39
CA MET A 480 4.34 -11.57 11.63
C MET A 480 3.97 -12.72 12.55
N VAL A 481 2.71 -13.15 12.46
CA VAL A 481 2.19 -14.36 13.09
C VAL A 481 1.79 -15.31 11.99
N ASN A 482 2.38 -16.49 11.97
CA ASN A 482 1.97 -17.61 11.13
C ASN A 482 1.56 -18.76 12.06
N ASN A 483 0.26 -19.05 12.13
CA ASN A 483 -0.29 -20.04 13.03
C ASN A 483 -1.61 -20.60 12.49
N ASP A 484 -1.95 -21.84 12.84
CA ASP A 484 -3.19 -22.49 12.41
C ASP A 484 -4.06 -22.90 13.62
N PRO A 485 -5.13 -22.14 13.94
CA PRO A 485 -5.56 -20.88 13.34
C PRO A 485 -4.83 -19.66 13.92
N ALA A 486 -4.70 -18.59 13.13
CA ALA A 486 -4.10 -17.32 13.58
C ALA A 486 -5.07 -16.39 14.35
N TRP A 487 -6.11 -16.94 15.01
CA TRP A 487 -7.21 -16.20 15.64
C TRP A 487 -6.75 -15.10 16.61
N ASN A 488 -5.79 -15.39 17.48
CA ASN A 488 -5.22 -14.42 18.43
C ASN A 488 -4.04 -13.60 17.87
N GLY A 489 -3.60 -13.85 16.63
CA GLY A 489 -2.43 -13.21 16.06
C GLY A 489 -2.53 -11.69 16.00
N GLN A 490 -3.73 -11.15 15.74
CA GLN A 490 -3.94 -9.70 15.73
C GLN A 490 -3.72 -9.09 17.12
N ALA A 491 -4.28 -9.69 18.17
CA ALA A 491 -4.13 -9.21 19.55
C ALA A 491 -2.66 -9.26 19.99
N VAL A 492 -1.91 -10.29 19.58
CA VAL A 492 -0.46 -10.37 19.83
C VAL A 492 0.30 -9.23 19.16
N LEU A 493 0.01 -8.94 17.90
CA LEU A 493 0.67 -7.84 17.18
C LEU A 493 0.27 -6.46 17.72
N ASP A 494 -0.99 -6.27 18.14
CA ASP A 494 -1.43 -5.07 18.85
C ASP A 494 -0.69 -4.92 20.19
N ARG A 495 -0.48 -6.02 20.93
CA ARG A 495 0.31 -6.02 22.16
C ARG A 495 1.78 -5.66 21.93
N VAL A 496 2.37 -6.09 20.82
CA VAL A 496 3.74 -5.69 20.43
C VAL A 496 3.82 -4.18 20.23
N LEU A 497 2.91 -3.59 19.46
CA LEU A 497 2.84 -2.13 19.25
C LEU A 497 2.64 -1.38 20.58
N TYR A 498 1.67 -1.82 21.39
CA TYR A 498 1.41 -1.24 22.70
C TYR A 498 2.64 -1.30 23.61
N SER A 499 3.30 -2.46 23.68
CA SER A 499 4.47 -2.62 24.53
C SER A 499 5.66 -1.80 24.04
N LEU A 500 5.83 -1.65 22.74
CA LEU A 500 6.89 -0.81 22.17
C LEU A 500 6.65 0.67 22.50
N HIS A 501 5.40 1.13 22.46
CA HIS A 501 5.05 2.51 22.76
C HIS A 501 5.25 2.88 24.24
N PHE A 502 4.68 2.09 25.16
CA PHE A 502 4.67 2.40 26.60
C PHE A 502 5.85 1.83 27.38
N ARG A 503 6.57 0.85 26.82
CA ARG A 503 7.72 0.19 27.45
C ARG A 503 8.82 -0.07 26.42
N PRO A 504 9.31 0.99 25.74
CA PRO A 504 10.33 0.81 24.72
C PRO A 504 11.60 0.23 25.34
N PRO A 505 12.30 -0.64 24.61
CA PRO A 505 13.58 -1.20 25.03
C PRO A 505 14.66 -0.13 24.84
N VAL A 506 14.84 0.68 25.88
CA VAL A 506 15.89 1.70 25.96
C VAL A 506 17.01 1.22 26.89
N GLY A 507 18.26 1.56 26.55
CA GLY A 507 19.33 1.54 27.55
C GLY A 507 19.07 2.62 28.58
N MET A 508 19.34 2.38 29.86
CA MET A 508 19.22 3.43 30.87
C MET A 508 20.26 4.51 30.62
N THR A 509 19.91 5.56 29.86
CA THR A 509 20.57 6.85 30.03
C THR A 509 20.03 7.47 31.30
N LEU A 510 20.87 7.51 32.34
CA LEU A 510 20.67 8.25 33.59
C LEU A 510 19.94 9.57 33.31
N SER A 511 18.84 9.80 34.00
CA SER A 511 18.17 11.08 33.97
C SER A 511 19.19 12.16 34.36
N ARG A 512 19.35 13.17 33.50
CA ARG A 512 19.84 14.46 33.97
C ARG A 512 18.82 14.94 34.98
N SER A 513 19.16 14.87 36.27
CA SER A 513 18.46 15.64 37.29
C SER A 513 18.56 17.10 36.86
N ALA A 514 17.41 17.71 36.59
CA ALA A 514 17.30 19.15 36.57
C ALA A 514 17.71 19.64 37.97
N ASP A 515 18.74 20.47 38.04
CA ASP A 515 19.01 21.29 39.22
C ASP A 515 17.82 22.22 39.41
N GLU A 516 16.86 21.80 40.25
CA GLU A 516 15.88 22.70 40.84
C GLU A 516 16.58 23.53 41.91
N ASN A 517 16.74 24.80 41.58
CA ASN A 517 17.00 25.90 42.49
C ASN A 517 15.80 26.04 43.45
N PRO A 518 15.99 26.10 44.79
CA PRO A 518 15.05 26.81 45.64
C PRO A 518 15.79 27.99 46.29
N ALA A 519 15.55 29.17 45.72
CA ALA A 519 15.61 30.38 46.50
C ALA A 519 14.53 30.31 47.59
N SER A 520 14.93 30.28 48.86
CA SER A 520 14.42 31.15 49.95
C SER A 520 14.57 30.49 51.33
N SER A 521 15.44 31.04 52.16
CA SER A 521 15.10 31.30 53.56
C SER A 521 15.91 32.49 54.10
N ILE A 522 15.14 33.53 54.41
CA ILE A 522 15.31 34.66 55.30
C ILE A 522 16.43 34.50 56.37
N GLN A 523 17.40 35.43 56.36
CA GLN A 523 17.56 36.48 57.39
C GLN A 523 18.30 37.70 56.82
#